data_AF-C0FZ58-F1
#
_entry.id   AF-C0FZ58-F1
#
_cell.length_a   1.000
_cell.length_b   1.000
_cell.length_c   1.000
_cell.angle_alpha   90.00
_cell.angle_beta   90.00
_cell.angle_gamma   90.00
#
_symmetry.space_group_name_H-M   'P 1'
#
loop_
_entity.id
_entity.type
_entity.pdbx_description
1 polymer ?
#
loop_
_entity_poly.entity_id
_entity_poly.type
_entity_poly.pdbx_seq_one_letter_code
_entity_poly.pdbx_strand_id
1 'polypeptide(L)'
;MKYFYLGDDFMPGYVTHYIFGRDMYEKLNDPVLKNNLYKNRAVYALGHQGPDIFFYYLPAYVLHGHNLGDMAHTENTGAFYAALLESRSIFKKPEDLQIANAYLEGFFGTLYIRLHLPSVYLWTHTL
;
A
#
# COMPACT_ATOMS: atom_id res chain seq x y z
N MET A 1 -14.71 17.08 -10.44
CA MET A 1 -15.55 16.29 -9.52
C MET A 1 -16.28 15.22 -10.34
N LYS A 2 -15.74 14.00 -10.32
CA LYS A 2 -16.20 12.77 -10.97
C LYS A 2 -15.48 11.67 -10.21
N TYR A 3 -16.05 10.66 -9.57
CA TYR A 3 -17.42 10.34 -9.18
C TYR A 3 -17.28 9.51 -7.89
N PHE A 4 -18.16 9.73 -6.92
CA PHE A 4 -18.51 8.66 -5.98
C PHE A 4 -19.54 7.80 -6.71
N TYR A 5 -19.16 6.60 -7.15
CA TYR A 5 -20.12 5.57 -7.54
C TYR A 5 -20.14 4.48 -6.47
N LEU A 6 -21.28 4.38 -5.80
CA LEU A 6 -21.69 3.26 -4.96
C LEU A 6 -22.58 2.36 -5.83
N GLY A 7 -22.10 1.18 -6.18
CA GLY A 7 -22.90 0.12 -6.80
C GLY A 7 -22.03 -1.11 -6.99
N ASP A 8 -22.18 -2.13 -6.14
CA ASP A 8 -21.66 -3.50 -6.25
C ASP A 8 -20.24 -3.77 -6.83
N ASP A 9 -19.37 -2.76 -6.81
CA ASP A 9 -18.03 -2.80 -7.37
C ASP A 9 -17.01 -3.21 -6.31
N PHE A 10 -16.67 -4.49 -6.34
CA PHE A 10 -15.48 -5.04 -5.73
C PHE A 10 -14.26 -4.24 -6.23
N MET A 11 -13.75 -3.33 -5.40
CA MET A 11 -12.68 -2.39 -5.77
C MET A 11 -11.52 -3.12 -6.47
N PRO A 12 -11.35 -2.98 -7.80
CA PRO A 12 -10.41 -3.82 -8.55
C PRO A 12 -8.98 -3.67 -8.02
N GLY A 13 -8.57 -2.46 -7.63
CA GLY A 13 -7.30 -2.19 -6.96
C GLY A 13 -7.09 -2.99 -5.69
N TYR A 14 -7.99 -2.91 -4.72
CA TYR A 14 -7.81 -3.56 -3.42
C TYR A 14 -7.60 -5.06 -3.54
N VAL A 15 -8.33 -5.69 -4.45
CA VAL A 15 -8.27 -7.14 -4.61
C VAL A 15 -7.09 -7.54 -5.48
N THR A 16 -6.77 -6.82 -6.54
CA THR A 16 -5.54 -7.07 -7.32
C THR A 16 -4.31 -6.93 -6.43
N HIS A 17 -4.26 -5.90 -5.59
CA HIS A 17 -3.18 -5.71 -4.61
C HIS A 17 -3.11 -6.86 -3.60
N TYR A 18 -4.24 -7.31 -3.08
CA TYR A 18 -4.30 -8.45 -2.17
C TYR A 18 -3.85 -9.77 -2.82
N ILE A 19 -4.36 -10.09 -4.02
CA ILE A 19 -4.02 -11.32 -4.75
C ILE A 19 -2.53 -11.31 -5.09
N PHE A 20 -2.01 -10.19 -5.61
CA PHE A 20 -0.59 -10.05 -5.88
C PHE A 20 0.25 -10.28 -4.62
N GLY A 21 -0.14 -9.67 -3.51
CA GLY A 21 0.52 -9.84 -2.22
C GLY A 21 0.57 -11.28 -1.73
N ARG A 22 -0.58 -11.97 -1.80
CA ARG A 22 -0.67 -13.39 -1.48
C ARG A 22 0.25 -14.23 -2.36
N ASP A 23 0.24 -14.00 -3.67
CA ASP A 23 1.05 -14.76 -4.62
C ASP A 23 2.56 -14.50 -4.43
N MET A 24 2.94 -13.27 -4.05
CA MET A 24 4.31 -12.93 -3.65
C MET A 24 4.72 -13.64 -2.37
N TYR A 25 3.87 -13.63 -1.35
CA TYR A 25 4.09 -14.34 -0.10
C TYR A 25 4.31 -15.85 -0.31
N GLU A 26 3.54 -16.49 -1.19
CA GLU A 26 3.70 -17.92 -1.48
C GLU A 26 5.07 -18.24 -2.08
N LYS A 27 5.59 -17.35 -2.93
CA LYS A 27 6.90 -17.49 -3.58
C LYS A 27 8.09 -17.15 -2.67
N LEU A 28 7.87 -16.64 -1.45
CA LEU A 28 8.94 -16.37 -0.52
C LEU A 28 9.58 -17.67 0.01
N ASN A 29 10.91 -17.70 -0.07
CA ASN A 29 11.73 -18.81 0.43
C ASN A 29 12.32 -18.55 1.83
N ASP A 30 12.40 -17.29 2.26
CA ASP A 30 12.93 -16.93 3.58
C ASP A 30 11.90 -17.30 4.67
N PRO A 31 12.17 -18.30 5.53
CA PRO A 31 11.22 -18.75 6.53
C PRO A 31 11.02 -17.74 7.67
N VAL A 32 12.01 -16.91 7.97
CA VAL A 32 11.92 -15.88 9.02
C VAL A 32 11.01 -14.76 8.54
N LEU A 33 11.24 -14.27 7.32
CA LEU A 33 10.40 -13.27 6.70
C LEU A 33 8.97 -13.79 6.52
N LYS A 34 8.81 -14.99 5.96
CA LYS A 34 7.50 -15.62 5.75
C LYS A 34 6.72 -15.77 7.06
N ASN A 35 7.38 -16.17 8.14
CA ASN A 35 6.75 -16.23 9.47
C ASN A 35 6.35 -14.84 10.00
N ASN A 36 7.18 -13.81 9.80
CA ASN A 36 6.84 -12.45 10.20
C ASN A 36 5.60 -11.93 9.45
N LEU A 37 5.56 -12.13 8.13
CA LEU A 37 4.43 -11.71 7.30
C LEU A 37 3.15 -12.47 7.67
N TYR A 38 3.25 -13.76 7.97
CA TYR A 38 2.09 -14.55 8.41
C TYR A 38 1.52 -14.07 9.76
N LYS A 39 2.40 -13.85 10.74
CA LYS A 39 2.01 -13.31 12.06
C LYS A 39 1.34 -11.95 11.92
N ASN A 40 1.90 -11.10 11.06
CA ASN A 40 1.44 -9.72 10.82
C ASN A 40 0.59 -9.58 9.54
N ARG A 41 -0.11 -10.64 9.12
CA ARG A 41 -0.79 -10.73 7.80
C ARG A 41 -1.81 -9.63 7.52
N ALA A 42 -2.49 -9.14 8.56
CA ALA A 42 -3.45 -8.04 8.40
C ALA A 42 -2.72 -6.73 8.06
N VAL A 43 -1.58 -6.46 8.71
CA VAL A 43 -0.76 -5.27 8.46
C VAL A 43 0.00 -5.40 7.14
N TYR A 44 0.45 -6.60 6.80
CA TYR A 44 0.99 -6.90 5.46
C TYR A 44 -0.07 -6.62 4.39
N ALA A 45 -1.29 -7.16 4.51
CA ALA A 45 -2.39 -6.91 3.57
C ALA A 45 -2.78 -5.42 3.49
N LEU A 46 -2.73 -4.70 4.61
CA LEU A 46 -2.93 -3.25 4.65
C LEU A 46 -1.84 -2.52 3.84
N GLY A 47 -0.58 -2.94 3.97
CA GLY A 47 0.53 -2.40 3.19
C GLY A 47 0.31 -2.51 1.68
N HIS A 48 -0.33 -3.56 1.18
CA HIS A 48 -0.62 -3.73 -0.26
C HIS A 48 -1.55 -2.67 -0.83
N GLN A 49 -2.30 -1.95 0.01
CA GLN A 49 -3.10 -0.82 -0.47
C GLN A 49 -2.23 0.39 -0.80
N GLY A 50 -0.95 0.37 -0.42
CA GLY A 50 -0.03 1.45 -0.68
C GLY A 50 -0.58 2.79 -0.16
N PRO A 51 -0.39 3.88 -0.90
CA PRO A 51 -0.94 5.17 -0.50
C PRO A 51 -2.44 5.31 -0.77
N ASP A 52 -3.12 4.31 -1.33
CA ASP A 52 -4.54 4.41 -1.72
C ASP A 52 -5.47 4.56 -0.52
N ILE A 53 -5.03 4.09 0.65
CA ILE A 53 -5.76 4.29 1.90
C ILE A 53 -5.98 5.79 2.19
N PHE A 54 -5.07 6.65 1.73
CA PHE A 54 -5.15 8.08 1.95
C PHE A 54 -6.17 8.79 1.04
N PHE A 55 -6.69 8.13 0.00
CA PHE A 55 -7.81 8.68 -0.76
C PHE A 55 -9.05 8.90 0.12
N TYR A 56 -9.20 8.10 1.18
CA TYR A 56 -10.33 8.11 2.09
C TYR A 56 -10.15 9.06 3.28
N TYR A 57 -9.00 9.73 3.41
CA TYR A 57 -8.78 10.73 4.44
C TYR A 57 -9.39 12.09 4.05
N LEU A 58 -10.72 12.17 4.14
CA LEU A 58 -11.51 13.34 3.76
C LEU A 58 -11.10 14.66 4.44
N PRO A 59 -10.65 14.69 5.71
CA PRO A 59 -10.27 15.95 6.35
C PRO A 59 -9.15 16.70 5.61
N ALA A 60 -8.13 16.01 5.08
CA ALA A 60 -7.07 16.68 4.31
C ALA A 60 -7.62 17.31 3.03
N TYR A 61 -8.51 16.61 2.33
CA TYR A 61 -9.13 17.11 1.12
C TYR A 61 -9.97 18.36 1.38
N VAL A 62 -10.78 18.34 2.44
CA VAL A 62 -11.68 19.45 2.80
C VAL A 62 -10.89 20.68 3.30
N LEU A 63 -9.86 20.48 4.12
CA LEU A 63 -9.14 21.57 4.77
C LEU A 63 -8.01 22.16 3.93
N HIS A 64 -7.37 21.34 3.10
CA HIS A 64 -6.18 21.74 2.35
C HIS A 64 -6.39 21.74 0.83
N GLY A 65 -7.55 21.27 0.33
CA GLY A 65 -7.86 21.26 -1.09
C GLY A 65 -7.12 20.19 -1.91
N HIS A 66 -6.35 19.33 -1.25
CA HIS A 66 -5.53 18.28 -1.89
C HIS A 66 -5.84 16.91 -1.29
N ASN A 67 -5.84 15.87 -2.14
CA ASN A 67 -6.00 14.49 -1.69
C ASN A 67 -4.63 13.87 -1.42
N LEU A 68 -4.39 13.37 -0.21
CA LEU A 68 -3.09 12.80 0.18
C LEU A 68 -2.73 11.54 -0.61
N GLY A 69 -3.71 10.73 -1.00
CA GLY A 69 -3.49 9.57 -1.88
C GLY A 69 -3.02 10.01 -3.27
N ASP A 70 -3.69 11.01 -3.84
CA ASP A 70 -3.30 11.59 -5.14
C ASP A 70 -1.90 12.21 -5.09
N MET A 71 -1.61 13.01 -4.06
CA MET A 71 -0.29 13.62 -3.86
C MET A 71 0.81 12.56 -3.72
N ALA A 72 0.58 11.51 -2.95
CA ALA A 72 1.58 10.43 -2.78
C ALA A 72 1.89 9.72 -4.11
N HIS A 73 0.93 9.67 -5.04
CA HIS A 73 1.11 9.10 -6.37
C HIS A 73 1.73 10.07 -7.38
N THR A 74 1.49 11.37 -7.28
CA THR A 74 1.81 12.33 -8.35
C THR A 74 2.90 13.34 -7.99
N GLU A 75 3.09 13.64 -6.70
CA GLU A 75 3.97 14.69 -6.22
C GLU A 75 5.10 14.12 -5.35
N ASN A 76 6.36 14.45 -5.70
CA ASN A 76 7.55 14.09 -4.91
C ASN A 76 7.56 12.63 -4.43
N THR A 77 7.03 11.71 -5.25
CA THR A 77 6.81 10.31 -4.89
C THR A 77 8.06 9.64 -4.32
N GLY A 78 9.24 9.92 -4.86
CA GLY A 78 10.50 9.42 -4.31
C GLY A 78 10.80 9.87 -2.88
N ALA A 79 10.48 11.13 -2.54
CA ALA A 79 10.63 11.65 -1.18
C ALA A 79 9.63 11.00 -0.22
N PHE A 80 8.40 10.76 -0.66
CA PHE A 80 7.41 10.01 0.11
C PHE A 80 7.91 8.60 0.45
N TYR A 81 8.43 7.85 -0.53
CA TYR A 81 8.99 6.51 -0.29
C TYR A 81 10.21 6.53 0.63
N ALA A 82 11.10 7.52 0.49
CA ALA A 82 12.25 7.67 1.37
C ALA A 82 11.81 7.92 2.83
N ALA A 83 10.86 8.85 3.03
CA ALA A 83 10.30 9.13 4.35
C ALA A 83 9.56 7.92 4.95
N LEU A 84 8.83 7.15 4.12
CA LEU A 84 8.17 5.93 4.55
C LEU A 84 9.18 4.89 5.06
N LEU A 85 10.32 4.71 4.37
CA LEU A 85 11.38 3.81 4.81
C LEU A 85 12.05 4.29 6.10
N GLU A 86 12.32 5.58 6.18
CA GLU A 86 12.91 6.20 7.37
C GLU A 86 11.99 6.10 8.59
N SER A 87 10.66 6.14 8.40
CA SER A 87 9.66 6.05 9.48
C SER A 87 9.83 4.79 10.35
N ARG A 88 10.40 3.72 9.79
CA ARG A 88 10.73 2.49 10.53
C ARG A 88 11.62 2.78 11.75
N SER A 89 12.48 3.80 11.67
CA SER A 89 13.40 4.18 12.75
C SER A 89 12.70 4.71 14.01
N ILE A 90 11.42 5.08 13.92
CA ILE A 90 10.59 5.53 15.03
C ILE A 90 10.38 4.37 16.03
N PHE A 91 10.24 3.15 15.53
CA PHE A 91 9.95 1.98 16.35
C PHE A 91 11.22 1.44 17.01
N LYS A 92 11.20 1.31 18.35
CA LYS A 92 12.34 0.85 19.15
C LYS A 92 12.20 -0.59 19.63
N LYS A 93 10.97 -1.08 19.77
CA LYS A 93 10.71 -2.45 20.20
C LYS A 93 10.85 -3.41 19.01
N PRO A 94 11.46 -4.59 19.19
CA PRO A 94 11.57 -5.59 18.14
C PRO A 94 10.22 -6.00 17.55
N GLU A 95 9.17 -6.06 18.35
CA GLU A 95 7.81 -6.44 17.93
C GLU A 95 7.19 -5.36 17.03
N ASP A 96 7.33 -4.09 17.41
CA ASP A 96 6.83 -2.97 16.61
C ASP A 96 7.59 -2.87 15.28
N LEU A 97 8.90 -3.13 15.29
CA LEU A 97 9.72 -3.20 14.07
C LEU A 97 9.30 -4.34 13.15
N GLN A 98 8.88 -5.49 13.69
CA GLN A 98 8.37 -6.61 12.92
C GLN A 98 7.05 -6.27 12.21
N ILE A 99 6.16 -5.55 12.91
CA ILE A 99 4.90 -5.01 12.36
C ILE A 99 5.19 -3.99 11.25
N ALA A 100 6.07 -3.03 11.52
CA ALA A 100 6.47 -2.00 10.55
C ALA A 100 7.10 -2.63 9.30
N ASN A 101 7.97 -3.64 9.47
CA ASN A 101 8.52 -4.39 8.35
C ASN A 101 7.43 -5.07 7.54
N ALA A 102 6.48 -5.75 8.18
CA ALA A 102 5.38 -6.39 7.47
C ALA A 102 4.55 -5.39 6.65
N TYR A 103 4.30 -4.19 7.19
CA TYR A 103 3.65 -3.12 6.44
C TYR A 103 4.46 -2.70 5.22
N LEU A 104 5.76 -2.44 5.39
CA LEU A 104 6.66 -2.00 4.32
C LEU A 104 6.78 -3.03 3.20
N GLU A 105 6.89 -4.32 3.54
CA GLU A 105 6.92 -5.41 2.56
C GLU A 105 5.65 -5.45 1.70
N GLY A 106 4.48 -5.22 2.31
CA GLY A 106 3.22 -5.08 1.56
C GLY A 106 3.22 -3.86 0.65
N PHE A 107 3.70 -2.72 1.16
CA PHE A 107 3.78 -1.45 0.43
C PHE A 107 4.70 -1.53 -0.78
N PHE A 108 5.81 -2.25 -0.67
CA PHE A 108 6.72 -2.50 -1.77
C PHE A 108 6.08 -3.35 -2.88
N GLY A 109 5.20 -4.29 -2.51
CA GLY A 109 4.41 -5.03 -3.49
C GLY A 109 3.57 -4.11 -4.39
N THR A 110 2.93 -3.10 -3.81
CA THR A 110 2.16 -2.09 -4.54
C THR A 110 3.04 -1.24 -5.45
N LEU A 111 4.20 -0.80 -4.95
CA LEU A 111 5.18 -0.06 -5.76
C LEU A 111 5.69 -0.90 -6.93
N TYR A 112 5.93 -2.19 -6.72
CA TYR A 112 6.37 -3.09 -7.78
C TYR A 112 5.35 -3.18 -8.92
N ILE A 113 4.06 -3.36 -8.59
CA ILE A 113 2.97 -3.35 -9.58
C ILE A 113 2.96 -2.03 -10.35
N ARG A 114 3.07 -0.90 -9.65
CA ARG A 114 3.05 0.43 -10.26
C ARG A 114 4.20 0.64 -11.26
N LEU A 115 5.41 0.20 -10.93
CA LEU A 115 6.60 0.44 -11.76
C LEU A 115 6.78 -0.59 -12.88
N HIS A 116 6.42 -1.85 -12.65
CA HIS A 116 6.77 -2.96 -13.55
C HIS A 116 5.56 -3.54 -14.29
N LEU A 117 4.35 -3.29 -13.79
CA LEU A 117 3.09 -3.74 -14.39
C LEU A 117 2.15 -2.54 -14.61
N PRO A 118 2.58 -1.50 -15.34
CA PRO A 118 1.81 -0.24 -15.47
C PRO A 118 0.44 -0.44 -16.12
N SER A 119 0.29 -1.44 -17.00
CA SER A 119 -1.02 -1.83 -17.53
C SER A 119 -1.92 -2.36 -16.42
N VAL A 120 -1.47 -3.30 -15.59
CA VAL A 120 -2.24 -3.82 -14.45
C VAL A 120 -2.62 -2.69 -13.49
N TYR A 121 -1.69 -1.79 -13.17
CA TYR A 121 -1.94 -0.64 -12.32
C TYR A 121 -2.99 0.31 -12.90
N LEU A 122 -2.93 0.63 -14.20
CA LEU A 122 -3.91 1.51 -14.84
C LEU A 122 -5.31 0.89 -14.78
N TRP A 123 -5.45 -0.38 -15.15
CA TRP A 123 -6.73 -1.11 -15.12
C TRP A 123 -7.39 -1.17 -13.74
N THR A 124 -6.60 -1.09 -12.67
CA THR A 124 -7.14 -1.14 -11.31
C THR A 124 -7.48 0.21 -10.69
N HIS A 125 -7.07 1.32 -11.33
CA HIS A 125 -7.23 2.69 -10.81
C HIS A 125 -8.00 3.64 -11.76
N THR A 126 -8.37 3.21 -12.97
CA THR A 126 -9.11 4.04 -13.95
C THR A 126 -10.48 3.50 -14.34
N LEU A 127 -11.05 2.58 -13.54
CA LEU A 127 -12.44 2.14 -13.68
C LEU A 127 -13.29 2.73 -12.55
#